data_AF-A0A1W2B535-F1
#
_entry.id   AF-A0A1W2B535-F1
#
_cell.length_a   1.000
_cell.length_b   1.000
_cell.length_c   1.000
_cell.angle_alpha   90.00
_cell.angle_beta   90.00
_cell.angle_gamma   90.00
#
_symmetry.space_group_name_H-M   'P 1'
#
loop_
_entity.id
_entity.type
_entity.pdbx_description
1 polymer ?
#
loop_
_entity_poly.entity_id
_entity_poly.type
_entity_poly.pdbx_seq_one_letter_code
_entity_poly.pdbx_strand_id
1 'polypeptide(L)'
;MKYKILYTLLAFVAIAFGCKKTTFDDASKGEALGAFTATAPANNTMLALNSATPGKTIVISWTAAKPGVSTTPVYKWVVALKTGSIDQPILEFASDNGGKATTLTLTQKQLDDALKAKGIADGAKAELVWRIVADNGTVKVNGDTFNISVTRFGDGVSNFILYGPVSSANVITINPILTEQTLNFKWQKSFAGKAGANVTYKVKFIKPGGSFETPLFELTSNNSGLDSNLNVTYKNFDAALTTAGLADQSTIATLKWSVEATSGTFIKFSDYTNDVSILRDVNLFMVGSASEFAWDNGNPTYMYRDETNRGSYIYTGYLNAGEFKFITVVGSWETQYGNDGSNGVKLKAKGSDPDPDTYKVAQSGYYTVKININALTFSITPYDATAATSYNSIGIIGDFNGWGDITAMSKTTFNPHIWTITQTIAANTGMKFRIATGWDVNWGPVLANVNGKYGKAVMNGENLSVKPGTYKIQFNDLTGDFIFYNK
;
A
#
# COMPACT_ATOMS: atom_id res chain seq x y z
N MET A 1 -30.72 -93.49 -35.87
CA MET A 1 -30.87 -94.11 -34.54
C MET A 1 -29.97 -93.35 -33.57
N LYS A 2 -30.55 -92.69 -32.56
CA LYS A 2 -29.95 -92.36 -31.26
C LYS A 2 -28.72 -91.43 -31.24
N TYR A 3 -28.99 -90.16 -30.93
CA TYR A 3 -28.20 -89.39 -29.97
C TYR A 3 -28.10 -90.14 -28.63
N LYS A 4 -27.09 -89.76 -27.82
CA LYS A 4 -26.83 -90.14 -26.42
C LYS A 4 -25.91 -91.36 -26.25
N ILE A 5 -24.61 -91.12 -26.36
CA ILE A 5 -23.63 -91.25 -25.27
C ILE A 5 -22.39 -90.48 -25.77
N LEU A 6 -22.32 -89.17 -25.53
CA LEU A 6 -22.00 -88.62 -24.22
C LEU A 6 -20.56 -89.02 -23.88
N TYR A 7 -19.60 -88.20 -24.29
CA TYR A 7 -19.08 -87.13 -23.41
C TYR A 7 -18.41 -87.65 -22.12
N THR A 8 -18.15 -88.96 -21.99
CA THR A 8 -17.51 -89.54 -20.79
C THR A 8 -16.14 -90.19 -21.04
N LEU A 9 -15.73 -90.44 -22.29
CA LEU A 9 -14.44 -91.12 -22.57
C LEU A 9 -13.31 -90.19 -23.04
N LEU A 10 -13.59 -88.92 -23.33
CA LEU A 10 -12.57 -87.91 -23.66
C LEU A 10 -12.20 -87.01 -22.47
N ALA A 11 -12.71 -87.32 -21.27
CA ALA A 11 -12.45 -86.59 -20.03
C ALA A 11 -11.38 -87.23 -19.13
N PHE A 12 -10.76 -88.34 -19.54
CA PHE A 12 -9.85 -89.10 -18.67
C PHE A 12 -8.47 -89.43 -19.22
N VAL A 13 -8.05 -88.87 -20.37
CA VAL A 13 -6.69 -89.09 -20.94
C VAL A 13 -5.96 -87.77 -21.23
N ALA A 14 -6.30 -86.70 -20.50
CA ALA A 14 -5.56 -85.43 -20.51
C ALA A 14 -5.23 -84.93 -19.09
N ILE A 15 -5.10 -85.85 -18.12
CA ILE A 15 -4.65 -85.54 -16.74
C ILE A 15 -3.35 -86.31 -16.45
N ALA A 16 -2.35 -86.21 -17.33
CA ALA A 16 -1.06 -86.87 -17.10
C ALA A 16 0.16 -86.11 -17.64
N PHE A 17 0.01 -84.82 -17.98
CA PHE A 17 1.16 -83.90 -18.04
C PHE A 17 0.83 -82.70 -17.17
N GLY A 18 1.13 -82.87 -15.90
CA GLY A 18 0.97 -81.85 -14.88
C GLY A 18 1.62 -80.55 -15.33
N CYS A 19 0.87 -79.46 -15.12
CA CYS A 19 1.40 -78.13 -14.97
C CYS A 19 2.77 -78.20 -14.28
N LYS A 20 3.83 -77.63 -14.88
CA LYS A 20 4.91 -77.12 -14.05
C LYS A 20 4.23 -76.15 -13.10
N LYS A 21 4.02 -76.60 -11.86
CA LYS A 21 3.68 -75.71 -10.75
C LYS A 21 4.75 -74.63 -10.83
N THR A 22 4.36 -73.41 -11.20
CA THR A 22 5.19 -72.26 -10.86
C THR A 22 5.25 -72.30 -9.35
N THR A 23 6.31 -72.90 -8.83
CA THR A 23 6.73 -72.66 -7.46
C THR A 23 7.03 -71.18 -7.42
N PHE A 24 6.05 -70.40 -6.98
CA PHE A 24 6.36 -69.15 -6.34
C PHE A 24 7.27 -69.52 -5.18
N ASP A 25 8.45 -68.91 -5.17
CA ASP A 25 9.31 -68.97 -4.01
C ASP A 25 8.56 -68.22 -2.91
N ASP A 26 7.74 -68.96 -2.14
CA ASP A 26 7.01 -68.45 -0.98
C ASP A 26 7.95 -68.19 0.21
N ALA A 27 9.27 -68.30 0.01
CA ALA A 27 10.23 -67.71 0.91
C ALA A 27 10.06 -66.18 0.83
N SER A 28 9.31 -65.63 1.78
CA SER A 28 9.33 -64.21 2.11
C SER A 28 10.80 -63.74 2.08
N LYS A 29 11.18 -62.91 1.10
CA LYS A 29 12.56 -62.45 0.88
C LYS A 29 13.05 -61.45 1.95
N GLY A 30 12.49 -61.53 3.16
CA GLY A 30 12.68 -60.56 4.22
C GLY A 30 11.86 -59.30 4.00
N GLU A 31 11.72 -58.54 5.08
CA GLU A 31 11.14 -57.20 5.03
C GLU A 31 12.03 -56.25 4.23
N ALA A 32 11.43 -55.30 3.50
CA ALA A 32 12.15 -54.28 2.73
C ALA A 32 11.49 -52.91 2.94
N LEU A 33 12.23 -51.84 2.65
CA LEU A 33 11.70 -50.47 2.65
C LEU A 33 12.01 -49.80 1.32
N GLY A 34 10.98 -49.31 0.65
CA GLY A 34 11.09 -48.51 -0.56
C GLY A 34 11.65 -47.12 -0.28
N ALA A 35 12.10 -46.45 -1.34
CA ALA A 35 12.55 -45.07 -1.28
C ALA A 35 11.43 -44.12 -0.83
N PHE A 36 11.83 -43.03 -0.20
CA PHE A 36 10.97 -41.93 0.21
C PHE A 36 11.75 -40.61 0.08
N THR A 37 11.04 -39.49 0.10
CA THR A 37 11.62 -38.17 -0.19
C THR A 37 11.15 -37.16 0.84
N ALA A 38 12.09 -36.40 1.40
CA ALA A 38 11.75 -35.28 2.26
C ALA A 38 11.18 -34.11 1.45
N THR A 39 10.11 -33.51 1.95
CA THR A 39 9.35 -32.45 1.28
C THR A 39 9.46 -31.10 1.98
N ALA A 40 9.69 -31.09 3.30
CA ALA A 40 10.01 -29.88 4.05
C ALA A 40 10.90 -30.18 5.28
N PRO A 41 11.74 -29.22 5.71
CA PRO A 41 12.09 -27.99 5.01
C PRO A 41 12.88 -28.25 3.71
N ALA A 42 12.95 -27.27 2.80
CA ALA A 42 13.74 -27.44 1.56
C ALA A 42 15.25 -27.45 1.84
N ASN A 43 16.05 -27.96 0.91
CA ASN A 43 17.51 -27.89 1.02
C ASN A 43 18.00 -26.44 1.17
N ASN A 44 18.97 -26.21 2.05
CA ASN A 44 19.54 -24.91 2.38
C ASN A 44 18.55 -23.94 3.07
N THR A 45 17.51 -24.45 3.72
CA THR A 45 16.61 -23.60 4.51
C THR A 45 17.38 -22.90 5.63
N MET A 46 17.09 -21.62 5.84
CA MET A 46 17.60 -20.84 6.97
C MET A 46 16.46 -20.57 7.95
N LEU A 47 16.57 -21.10 9.17
CA LEU A 47 15.61 -20.89 10.24
C LEU A 47 16.20 -19.97 11.29
N ALA A 48 15.55 -18.83 11.56
CA ALA A 48 15.83 -18.02 12.74
C ALA A 48 14.73 -18.27 13.78
N LEU A 49 15.10 -18.87 14.92
CA LEU A 49 14.17 -19.15 16.01
C LEU A 49 13.84 -17.84 16.74
N ASN A 50 12.55 -17.61 17.01
CA ASN A 50 12.01 -16.39 17.60
C ASN A 50 11.55 -16.65 19.05
N SER A 51 12.30 -16.11 20.02
CA SER A 51 12.00 -16.30 21.44
C SER A 51 10.70 -15.61 21.90
N ALA A 52 10.13 -14.70 21.09
CA ALA A 52 8.81 -14.12 21.33
C ALA A 52 7.65 -15.03 20.90
N THR A 53 7.92 -16.10 20.13
CA THR A 53 6.92 -17.08 19.71
C THR A 53 7.40 -18.53 19.94
N PRO A 54 7.76 -18.89 21.19
CA PRO A 54 8.45 -20.16 21.48
C PRO A 54 7.60 -21.40 21.16
N GLY A 55 6.27 -21.29 21.23
CA GLY A 55 5.32 -22.36 20.90
C GLY A 55 5.01 -22.50 19.41
N LYS A 56 5.48 -21.59 18.54
CA LYS A 56 5.28 -21.73 17.09
C LYS A 56 5.96 -23.00 16.59
N THR A 57 5.30 -23.76 15.73
CA THR A 57 5.79 -25.05 15.26
C THR A 57 6.66 -24.94 14.02
N ILE A 58 7.58 -25.90 13.90
CA ILE A 58 8.41 -26.23 12.75
C ILE A 58 7.99 -27.64 12.36
N VAL A 59 7.58 -27.81 11.09
CA VAL A 59 7.13 -29.09 10.56
C VAL A 59 8.16 -29.60 9.58
N ILE A 60 8.67 -30.80 9.85
CA ILE A 60 9.51 -31.58 8.95
C ILE A 60 8.59 -32.64 8.33
N SER A 61 8.62 -32.83 7.02
CA SER A 61 7.72 -33.76 6.34
C SER A 61 8.40 -34.50 5.18
N TRP A 62 7.90 -35.70 4.88
CA TRP A 62 8.39 -36.59 3.83
C TRP A 62 7.27 -37.48 3.28
N THR A 63 7.53 -38.18 2.18
CA THR A 63 6.65 -39.23 1.64
C THR A 63 6.82 -40.54 2.42
N ALA A 64 5.81 -41.42 2.42
CA ALA A 64 5.94 -42.69 3.11
C ALA A 64 6.90 -43.65 2.39
N ALA A 65 7.77 -44.32 3.13
CA ALA A 65 8.51 -45.48 2.65
C ALA A 65 7.53 -46.66 2.46
N LYS A 66 7.53 -47.29 1.29
CA LYS A 66 6.65 -48.44 1.02
C LYS A 66 7.22 -49.70 1.69
N PRO A 67 6.50 -50.35 2.61
CA PRO A 67 6.94 -51.62 3.18
C PRO A 67 6.90 -52.72 2.11
N GLY A 68 7.87 -53.65 2.18
CA GLY A 68 7.96 -54.79 1.28
C GLY A 68 6.87 -55.83 1.52
N VAL A 69 6.52 -56.10 2.79
CA VAL A 69 5.46 -57.06 3.16
C VAL A 69 4.40 -56.42 4.05
N SER A 70 4.61 -56.30 5.38
CA SER A 70 3.56 -55.81 6.29
C SER A 70 4.04 -54.94 7.45
N THR A 71 5.34 -54.90 7.74
CA THR A 71 5.82 -54.13 8.89
C THR A 71 5.88 -52.63 8.58
N THR A 72 4.99 -51.87 9.21
CA THR A 72 4.94 -50.41 9.07
C THR A 72 6.26 -49.78 9.55
N PRO A 73 6.93 -48.96 8.73
CA PRO A 73 8.13 -48.27 9.16
C PRO A 73 7.85 -47.25 10.26
N VAL A 74 8.82 -47.09 11.14
CA VAL A 74 8.98 -45.90 11.97
C VAL A 74 10.06 -44.99 11.39
N TYR A 75 9.97 -43.70 11.68
CA TYR A 75 10.87 -42.68 11.14
C TYR A 75 11.53 -41.88 12.25
N LYS A 76 12.79 -41.52 12.00
CA LYS A 76 13.55 -40.55 12.79
C LYS A 76 14.05 -39.42 11.91
N TRP A 77 13.98 -38.20 12.43
CA TRP A 77 14.75 -37.07 11.93
C TRP A 77 16.08 -37.02 12.67
N VAL A 78 17.17 -37.09 11.91
CA VAL A 78 18.54 -37.07 12.46
C VAL A 78 19.28 -35.87 11.93
N VAL A 79 20.07 -35.22 12.79
CA VAL A 79 20.75 -33.95 12.50
C VAL A 79 22.18 -34.01 12.98
N ALA A 80 23.12 -33.55 12.17
CA ALA A 80 24.52 -33.38 12.52
C ALA A 80 24.99 -31.94 12.23
N LEU A 81 26.10 -31.52 12.84
CA LEU A 81 26.83 -30.34 12.37
C LEU A 81 27.31 -30.59 10.94
N LYS A 82 27.32 -29.55 10.10
CA LYS A 82 27.83 -29.64 8.73
C LYS A 82 29.31 -30.04 8.66
N THR A 83 30.07 -29.72 9.71
CA THR A 83 31.47 -30.13 9.88
C THR A 83 31.64 -31.54 10.47
N GLY A 84 30.54 -32.16 10.92
CA GLY A 84 30.52 -33.51 11.48
C GLY A 84 30.06 -34.55 10.47
N SER A 85 29.56 -35.69 10.98
CA SER A 85 29.01 -36.77 10.16
C SER A 85 27.53 -37.00 10.46
N ILE A 86 26.70 -37.12 9.42
CA ILE A 86 25.26 -37.42 9.55
C ILE A 86 25.00 -38.84 10.08
N ASP A 87 25.99 -39.73 10.00
CA ASP A 87 25.93 -41.07 10.60
C ASP A 87 26.27 -41.07 12.10
N GLN A 88 26.71 -39.92 12.64
CA GLN A 88 26.91 -39.66 14.07
C GLN A 88 26.13 -38.40 14.47
N PRO A 89 24.78 -38.49 14.49
CA PRO A 89 23.93 -37.32 14.67
C PRO A 89 24.09 -36.71 16.06
N ILE A 90 24.04 -35.38 16.12
CA ILE A 90 23.98 -34.63 17.39
C ILE A 90 22.56 -34.60 17.96
N LEU A 91 21.53 -34.72 17.10
CA LEU A 91 20.12 -34.76 17.48
C LEU A 91 19.39 -35.89 16.76
N GLU A 92 18.48 -36.54 17.47
CA GLU A 92 17.54 -37.52 16.92
C GLU A 92 16.15 -37.28 17.51
N PHE A 93 15.15 -37.23 16.65
CA PHE A 93 13.75 -37.13 17.04
C PHE A 93 12.94 -38.21 16.32
N ALA A 94 12.15 -38.97 17.07
CA ALA A 94 11.12 -39.81 16.46
C ALA A 94 10.05 -38.92 15.81
N SER A 95 9.51 -39.34 14.66
CA SER A 95 8.40 -38.61 14.03
C SER A 95 7.12 -38.62 14.87
N ASP A 96 6.12 -37.84 14.46
CA ASP A 96 4.83 -37.77 15.14
C ASP A 96 4.15 -39.16 15.21
N ASN A 97 3.14 -39.30 16.07
CA ASN A 97 2.44 -40.58 16.29
C ASN A 97 3.40 -41.73 16.69
N GLY A 98 4.38 -41.43 17.55
CA GLY A 98 5.34 -42.41 18.06
C GLY A 98 6.27 -42.97 16.99
N GLY A 99 6.68 -42.14 16.02
CA GLY A 99 7.55 -42.53 14.91
C GLY A 99 6.81 -43.00 13.67
N LYS A 100 5.48 -43.09 13.66
CA LYS A 100 4.72 -43.68 12.54
C LYS A 100 4.24 -42.66 11.51
N ALA A 101 4.20 -41.38 11.87
CA ALA A 101 3.81 -40.33 10.94
C ALA A 101 4.94 -40.03 9.96
N THR A 102 4.59 -39.47 8.80
CA THR A 102 5.53 -38.91 7.83
C THR A 102 5.79 -37.41 8.07
N THR A 103 5.54 -36.97 9.30
CA THR A 103 5.76 -35.62 9.78
C THR A 103 6.43 -35.67 11.15
N LEU A 104 7.26 -34.67 11.44
CA LEU A 104 7.73 -34.35 12.78
C LEU A 104 7.37 -32.89 13.06
N THR A 105 6.65 -32.67 14.15
CA THR A 105 6.24 -31.34 14.60
C THR A 105 7.01 -30.96 15.86
N LEU A 106 7.91 -29.98 15.75
CA LEU A 106 8.63 -29.42 16.89
C LEU A 106 8.19 -27.99 17.14
N THR A 107 8.00 -27.60 18.39
CA THR A 107 7.98 -26.17 18.75
C THR A 107 9.37 -25.57 18.55
N GLN A 108 9.45 -24.26 18.27
CA GLN A 108 10.73 -23.56 18.20
C GLN A 108 11.52 -23.72 19.50
N LYS A 109 10.84 -23.72 20.64
CA LYS A 109 11.47 -23.97 21.94
C LYS A 109 12.07 -25.36 22.05
N GLN A 110 11.39 -26.41 21.60
CA GLN A 110 11.94 -27.77 21.62
C GLN A 110 13.22 -27.89 20.78
N LEU A 111 13.24 -27.29 19.59
CA LEU A 111 14.44 -27.28 18.75
C LEU A 111 15.56 -26.45 19.39
N ASP A 112 15.24 -25.29 19.97
CA ASP A 112 16.22 -24.45 20.65
C ASP A 112 16.86 -25.15 21.85
N ASP A 113 16.04 -25.72 22.74
CA ASP A 113 16.51 -26.45 23.94
C ASP A 113 17.39 -27.65 23.54
N ALA A 114 17.05 -28.33 22.44
CA ALA A 114 17.82 -29.44 21.93
C ALA A 114 19.20 -29.01 21.41
N LEU A 115 19.29 -27.89 20.66
CA LEU A 115 20.56 -27.32 20.22
C LEU A 115 21.38 -26.78 21.40
N LYS A 116 20.72 -26.19 22.40
CA LYS A 116 21.36 -25.75 23.66
C LYS A 116 22.05 -26.90 24.38
N ALA A 117 21.37 -28.05 24.48
CA ALA A 117 21.92 -29.25 25.10
C ALA A 117 23.16 -29.79 24.37
N LYS A 118 23.44 -29.32 23.15
CA LYS A 118 24.66 -29.63 22.37
C LYS A 118 25.73 -28.55 22.45
N GLY A 119 25.57 -27.58 23.35
CA GLY A 119 26.58 -26.54 23.61
C GLY A 119 26.63 -25.41 22.57
N ILE A 120 25.68 -25.36 21.64
CA ILE A 120 25.55 -24.24 20.70
C ILE A 120 25.06 -23.04 21.52
N ALA A 121 25.68 -21.87 21.41
CA ALA A 121 25.33 -20.70 22.22
C ALA A 121 24.00 -20.04 21.80
N ASP A 122 23.36 -19.32 22.73
CA ASP A 122 22.14 -18.53 22.45
C ASP A 122 22.44 -17.46 21.37
N GLY A 123 21.53 -17.28 20.42
CA GLY A 123 21.69 -16.39 19.25
C GLY A 123 22.70 -16.86 18.20
N ALA A 124 23.43 -17.96 18.43
CA ALA A 124 24.40 -18.48 17.46
C ALA A 124 23.70 -19.15 16.27
N LYS A 125 24.30 -18.97 15.09
CA LYS A 125 23.93 -19.68 13.86
C LYS A 125 24.66 -21.03 13.81
N ALA A 126 23.89 -22.12 13.78
CA ALA A 126 24.41 -23.47 13.57
C ALA A 126 24.22 -23.88 12.11
N GLU A 127 25.32 -24.27 11.45
CA GLU A 127 25.29 -24.88 10.12
C GLU A 127 25.16 -26.40 10.28
N LEU A 128 24.03 -26.95 9.83
CA LEU A 128 23.62 -28.33 10.09
C LEU A 128 23.35 -29.08 8.79
N VAL A 129 23.41 -30.40 8.88
CA VAL A 129 22.89 -31.34 7.88
C VAL A 129 21.87 -32.25 8.54
N TRP A 130 20.84 -32.65 7.81
CA TRP A 130 19.79 -33.53 8.32
C TRP A 130 19.32 -34.52 7.28
N ARG A 131 18.76 -35.64 7.74
CA ARG A 131 18.04 -36.62 6.91
C ARG A 131 16.95 -37.32 7.71
N ILE A 132 16.09 -38.04 7.01
CA ILE A 132 15.13 -38.96 7.62
C ILE A 132 15.67 -40.38 7.54
N VAL A 133 15.53 -41.15 8.61
CA VAL A 133 15.86 -42.58 8.67
C VAL A 133 14.57 -43.36 8.88
N ALA A 134 14.25 -44.25 7.94
CA ALA A 134 13.13 -45.18 8.07
C ALA A 134 13.63 -46.55 8.57
N ASP A 135 12.90 -47.15 9.50
CA ASP A 135 13.25 -48.41 10.15
C ASP A 135 12.00 -49.26 10.35
N ASN A 136 12.02 -50.53 9.91
CA ASN A 136 10.93 -51.48 10.17
C ASN A 136 11.35 -52.63 11.09
N GLY A 137 12.46 -52.48 11.83
CA GLY A 137 13.02 -53.47 12.73
C GLY A 137 13.95 -54.48 12.04
N THR A 138 13.85 -54.64 10.71
CA THR A 138 14.72 -55.55 9.93
C THR A 138 15.67 -54.77 9.04
N VAL A 139 15.19 -53.71 8.39
CA VAL A 139 15.94 -52.89 7.44
C VAL A 139 15.84 -51.42 7.83
N LYS A 140 16.97 -50.71 7.69
CA LYS A 140 17.05 -49.26 7.80
C LYS A 140 17.38 -48.65 6.44
N VAL A 141 16.62 -47.64 6.05
CA VAL A 141 16.85 -46.86 4.82
C VAL A 141 17.02 -45.40 5.18
N ASN A 142 18.14 -44.83 4.73
CA ASN A 142 18.41 -43.40 4.85
C ASN A 142 17.83 -42.67 3.65
N GLY A 143 17.13 -41.56 3.92
CA GLY A 143 16.78 -40.58 2.88
C GLY A 143 17.96 -39.69 2.51
N ASP A 144 17.72 -38.80 1.56
CA ASP A 144 18.69 -37.79 1.13
C ASP A 144 19.11 -36.87 2.29
N THR A 145 20.33 -36.34 2.19
CA THR A 145 20.88 -35.40 3.16
C THR A 145 20.72 -33.97 2.68
N PHE A 146 20.16 -33.13 3.54
CA PHE A 146 19.85 -31.73 3.28
C PHE A 146 20.66 -30.82 4.20
N ASN A 147 21.08 -29.66 3.69
CA ASN A 147 21.64 -28.58 4.49
C ASN A 147 20.49 -27.79 5.15
N ILE A 148 20.73 -27.33 6.38
CA ILE A 148 19.87 -26.36 7.06
C ILE A 148 20.74 -25.49 7.96
N SER A 149 20.49 -24.19 7.98
CA SER A 149 21.08 -23.32 9.00
C SER A 149 20.02 -22.96 10.03
N VAL A 150 20.34 -23.08 11.32
CA VAL A 150 19.44 -22.70 12.41
C VAL A 150 20.10 -21.69 13.32
N THR A 151 19.58 -20.47 13.36
CA THR A 151 19.93 -19.47 14.38
C THR A 151 19.09 -19.71 15.63
N ARG A 152 19.75 -20.02 16.74
CA ARG A 152 19.11 -20.28 18.05
C ARG A 152 18.39 -19.05 18.60
N PHE A 153 17.58 -19.25 19.65
CA PHE A 153 17.00 -18.14 20.40
C PHE A 153 18.08 -17.19 20.89
N GLY A 154 18.02 -15.95 20.43
CA GLY A 154 18.64 -14.80 21.06
C GLY A 154 17.53 -13.94 21.64
N ASP A 155 17.23 -12.84 20.96
CA ASP A 155 15.99 -12.09 21.16
C ASP A 155 14.90 -12.54 20.17
N GLY A 156 13.77 -11.85 20.18
CA GLY A 156 12.63 -12.13 19.33
C GLY A 156 11.69 -10.94 19.27
N VAL A 157 10.80 -10.95 18.28
CA VAL A 157 9.74 -9.95 18.13
C VAL A 157 8.43 -10.67 17.89
N SER A 158 7.42 -10.37 18.70
CA SER A 158 6.09 -10.97 18.54
C SER A 158 5.44 -10.55 17.23
N ASN A 159 4.51 -11.37 16.73
CA ASN A 159 3.66 -11.01 15.59
C ASN A 159 2.89 -9.72 15.86
N PHE A 160 2.64 -8.97 14.79
CA PHE A 160 1.91 -7.71 14.85
C PHE A 160 1.34 -7.34 13.49
N ILE A 161 0.27 -6.55 13.55
CA ILE A 161 -0.58 -6.22 12.42
C ILE A 161 -0.66 -4.70 12.21
N LEU A 162 -0.98 -4.27 10.98
CA LEU A 162 -1.11 -2.85 10.63
C LEU A 162 -2.56 -2.38 10.81
N TYR A 163 -2.77 -1.30 11.56
CA TYR A 163 -4.10 -0.72 11.77
C TYR A 163 -4.46 0.34 10.73
N GLY A 164 -3.49 1.10 10.25
CA GLY A 164 -3.75 2.06 9.17
C GLY A 164 -2.55 2.94 8.82
N PRO A 165 -2.58 3.59 7.64
CA PRO A 165 -3.64 3.54 6.63
C PRO A 165 -3.79 2.16 5.98
N VAL A 166 -5.04 1.68 5.84
CA VAL A 166 -5.34 0.40 5.18
C VAL A 166 -5.29 0.56 3.66
N SER A 167 -4.98 -0.53 2.94
CA SER A 167 -5.05 -0.53 1.48
C SER A 167 -6.42 -0.08 0.99
N SER A 168 -6.45 0.92 0.11
CA SER A 168 -7.67 1.40 -0.53
C SER A 168 -7.37 1.99 -1.91
N ALA A 169 -8.39 2.05 -2.76
CA ALA A 169 -8.30 2.78 -4.04
C ALA A 169 -8.34 4.30 -3.86
N ASN A 170 -8.57 4.79 -2.63
CA ASN A 170 -8.65 6.21 -2.34
C ASN A 170 -7.27 6.85 -2.39
N VAL A 171 -7.19 8.02 -3.00
CA VAL A 171 -5.98 8.84 -3.03
C VAL A 171 -6.04 9.82 -1.86
N ILE A 172 -5.05 9.75 -0.98
CA ILE A 172 -4.88 10.73 0.10
C ILE A 172 -4.24 11.97 -0.50
N THR A 173 -4.91 13.12 -0.41
CA THR A 173 -4.33 14.40 -0.81
C THR A 173 -3.67 15.04 0.39
N ILE A 174 -2.38 15.37 0.28
CA ILE A 174 -1.64 16.14 1.28
C ILE A 174 -1.27 17.50 0.71
N ASN A 175 -1.31 18.53 1.55
CA ASN A 175 -0.78 19.84 1.21
C ASN A 175 0.71 19.89 1.62
N PRO A 176 1.66 19.90 0.66
CA PRO A 176 3.09 19.70 0.92
C PRO A 176 3.76 20.86 1.67
N ILE A 177 3.13 22.03 1.78
CA ILE A 177 3.69 23.15 2.55
C ILE A 177 3.32 23.10 4.04
N LEU A 178 2.35 22.27 4.42
CA LEU A 178 1.84 22.20 5.79
C LEU A 178 2.80 21.45 6.73
N THR A 179 3.16 22.12 7.82
CA THR A 179 4.14 21.61 8.80
C THR A 179 3.53 21.02 10.06
N GLU A 180 2.23 21.15 10.27
CA GLU A 180 1.56 20.70 11.49
C GLU A 180 0.58 19.54 11.24
N GLN A 181 -0.01 19.48 10.05
CA GLN A 181 -0.87 18.38 9.62
C GLN A 181 -0.01 17.14 9.36
N THR A 182 -0.47 15.98 9.85
CA THR A 182 0.30 14.74 9.83
C THR A 182 -0.43 13.60 9.14
N LEU A 183 0.31 12.79 8.39
CA LEU A 183 -0.08 11.41 8.08
C LEU A 183 0.22 10.54 9.31
N ASN A 184 -0.73 9.66 9.60
CA ASN A 184 -0.71 8.81 10.78
C ASN A 184 -0.62 7.35 10.35
N PHE A 185 0.44 6.67 10.78
CA PHE A 185 0.60 5.22 10.62
C PHE A 185 0.51 4.57 11.99
N LYS A 186 -0.31 3.53 12.12
CA LYS A 186 -0.55 2.84 13.40
C LYS A 186 -0.52 1.33 13.20
N TRP A 187 0.04 0.62 14.17
CA TRP A 187 0.12 -0.84 14.20
C TRP A 187 0.01 -1.37 15.63
N GLN A 188 -0.20 -2.68 15.74
CA GLN A 188 -0.15 -3.39 17.01
C GLN A 188 1.27 -3.33 17.59
N LYS A 189 1.41 -2.96 18.86
CA LYS A 189 2.71 -3.01 19.54
C LYS A 189 3.17 -4.46 19.73
N SER A 190 4.38 -4.76 19.27
CA SER A 190 5.08 -6.03 19.55
C SER A 190 5.79 -6.00 20.91
N PHE A 191 6.04 -7.18 21.45
CA PHE A 191 6.92 -7.40 22.60
C PHE A 191 8.18 -8.17 22.19
N ALA A 192 9.25 -7.92 22.94
CA ALA A 192 10.52 -8.61 22.79
C ALA A 192 10.45 -10.02 23.39
N GLY A 193 11.17 -10.96 22.80
CA GLY A 193 11.28 -12.32 23.33
C GLY A 193 12.14 -12.40 24.59
N LYS A 194 13.15 -11.53 24.69
CA LYS A 194 14.00 -11.40 25.88
C LYS A 194 13.37 -10.43 26.89
N ALA A 195 13.25 -10.87 28.14
CA ALA A 195 12.75 -10.03 29.23
C ALA A 195 13.60 -8.76 29.39
N GLY A 196 12.95 -7.60 29.48
CA GLY A 196 13.58 -6.29 29.62
C GLY A 196 14.14 -5.68 28.33
N ALA A 197 14.08 -6.39 27.19
CA ALA A 197 14.43 -5.82 25.89
C ALA A 197 13.28 -4.98 25.33
N ASN A 198 13.63 -3.99 24.51
CA ASN A 198 12.68 -3.10 23.83
C ASN A 198 12.59 -3.46 22.35
N VAL A 199 11.38 -3.34 21.80
CA VAL A 199 11.16 -3.37 20.35
C VAL A 199 11.18 -1.94 19.81
N THR A 200 11.98 -1.71 18.78
CA THR A 200 11.99 -0.45 18.02
C THR A 200 11.41 -0.65 16.62
N TYR A 201 10.85 0.41 16.03
CA TYR A 201 10.15 0.34 14.75
C TYR A 201 10.65 1.36 13.72
N LYS A 202 10.72 0.90 12.47
CA LYS A 202 10.84 1.75 11.28
C LYS A 202 9.71 1.43 10.31
N VAL A 203 9.07 2.47 9.79
CA VAL A 203 8.08 2.35 8.72
C VAL A 203 8.81 2.47 7.38
N LYS A 204 8.73 1.42 6.56
CA LYS A 204 9.41 1.33 5.27
C LYS A 204 8.41 1.47 4.13
N PHE A 205 8.79 2.21 3.10
CA PHE A 205 7.96 2.47 1.92
C PHE A 205 8.68 1.96 0.66
N ILE A 206 7.92 1.39 -0.27
CA ILE A 206 8.41 0.89 -1.56
C ILE A 206 7.44 1.27 -2.68
N LYS A 207 7.91 1.26 -3.93
CA LYS A 207 7.02 1.21 -5.09
C LYS A 207 6.42 -0.20 -5.24
N PRO A 208 5.29 -0.36 -5.94
CA PRO A 208 4.82 -1.68 -6.37
C PRO A 208 5.95 -2.46 -7.06
N GLY A 209 6.16 -3.71 -6.64
CA GLY A 209 7.27 -4.56 -7.12
C GLY A 209 8.64 -4.29 -6.48
N GLY A 210 8.76 -3.31 -5.58
CA GLY A 210 9.99 -3.06 -4.81
C GLY A 210 10.22 -4.05 -3.66
N SER A 211 11.32 -3.87 -2.93
CA SER A 211 11.70 -4.72 -1.78
C SER A 211 11.85 -3.91 -0.50
N PHE A 212 11.34 -4.44 0.63
CA PHE A 212 11.49 -3.81 1.95
C PHE A 212 12.90 -3.96 2.55
N GLU A 213 13.73 -4.84 1.98
CA GLU A 213 15.15 -4.93 2.31
C GLU A 213 15.95 -3.76 1.74
N THR A 214 15.48 -3.19 0.62
CA THR A 214 16.04 -2.01 -0.04
C THR A 214 14.93 -0.99 -0.26
N PRO A 215 14.39 -0.39 0.82
CA PRO A 215 13.21 0.44 0.73
C PRO A 215 13.46 1.67 -0.13
N LEU A 216 12.39 2.23 -0.71
CA LEU A 216 12.43 3.51 -1.40
C LEU A 216 12.83 4.63 -0.41
N PHE A 217 12.25 4.60 0.79
CA PHE A 217 12.67 5.37 1.96
C PHE A 217 12.10 4.73 3.23
N GLU A 218 12.62 5.13 4.38
CA GLU A 218 12.16 4.66 5.69
C GLU A 218 12.08 5.82 6.69
N LEU A 219 11.18 5.68 7.66
CA LEU A 219 10.95 6.66 8.72
C LEU A 219 10.94 5.94 10.08
N THR A 220 11.76 6.41 11.02
CA THR A 220 11.74 5.93 12.41
C THR A 220 10.41 6.29 13.07
N SER A 221 9.80 5.35 13.81
CA SER A 221 8.55 5.63 14.52
C SER A 221 8.72 6.67 15.63
N ASN A 222 7.60 7.12 16.19
CA ASN A 222 7.61 8.12 17.27
C ASN A 222 8.39 7.62 18.50
N ASN A 223 8.79 8.56 19.36
CA ASN A 223 9.59 8.29 20.56
C ASN A 223 10.87 7.50 20.24
N SER A 224 11.61 7.98 19.22
CA SER A 224 12.85 7.35 18.74
C SER A 224 12.71 5.86 18.41
N GLY A 225 11.57 5.47 17.82
CA GLY A 225 11.31 4.10 17.41
C GLY A 225 10.53 3.27 18.43
N LEU A 226 10.25 3.75 19.65
CA LEU A 226 9.65 2.92 20.70
C LEU A 226 8.11 2.83 20.63
N ASP A 227 7.48 3.78 19.94
CA ASP A 227 6.02 3.82 19.84
C ASP A 227 5.54 3.01 18.63
N SER A 228 4.36 2.41 18.77
CA SER A 228 3.69 1.65 17.70
C SER A 228 2.86 2.56 16.77
N ASN A 229 3.33 3.78 16.57
CA ASN A 229 2.77 4.75 15.67
C ASN A 229 3.85 5.68 15.09
N LEU A 230 3.57 6.24 13.92
CA LEU A 230 4.36 7.28 13.28
C LEU A 230 3.45 8.44 12.91
N ASN A 231 3.82 9.64 13.37
CA ASN A 231 3.23 10.91 12.95
C ASN A 231 4.25 11.66 12.08
N VAL A 232 4.00 11.70 10.77
CA VAL A 232 4.86 12.42 9.83
C VAL A 232 4.11 13.60 9.26
N THR A 233 4.69 14.80 9.36
CA THR A 233 4.06 16.02 8.81
C THR A 233 3.96 15.92 7.29
N TYR A 234 2.96 16.57 6.70
CA TYR A 234 2.78 16.55 5.25
C TYR A 234 4.02 17.06 4.52
N LYS A 235 4.64 18.15 5.01
CA LYS A 235 5.92 18.66 4.49
C LYS A 235 7.05 17.64 4.56
N ASN A 236 7.22 16.95 5.69
CA ASN A 236 8.32 15.97 5.82
C ASN A 236 8.07 14.74 4.95
N PHE A 237 6.82 14.33 4.76
CA PHE A 237 6.48 13.22 3.87
C PHE A 237 6.71 13.59 2.39
N ASP A 238 6.35 14.81 1.97
CA ASP A 238 6.70 15.33 0.64
C ASP A 238 8.22 15.38 0.41
N ALA A 239 8.98 15.85 1.42
CA ALA A 239 10.44 15.88 1.34
C ALA A 239 11.03 14.47 1.17
N ALA A 240 10.49 13.47 1.88
CA ALA A 240 10.90 12.07 1.73
C ALA A 240 10.61 11.53 0.33
N LEU A 241 9.40 11.79 -0.21
CA LEU A 241 9.03 11.42 -1.58
C LEU A 241 9.98 12.06 -2.61
N THR A 242 10.23 13.36 -2.47
CA THR A 242 11.10 14.12 -3.38
C THR A 242 12.53 13.60 -3.34
N THR A 243 13.09 13.36 -2.15
CA THR A 243 14.43 12.78 -1.97
C THR A 243 14.53 11.38 -2.59
N ALA A 244 13.44 10.61 -2.53
CA ALA A 244 13.33 9.31 -3.17
C ALA A 244 13.13 9.36 -4.71
N GLY A 245 13.27 10.54 -5.33
CA GLY A 245 13.16 10.72 -6.78
C GLY A 245 11.72 10.89 -7.29
N LEU A 246 10.73 11.08 -6.41
CA LEU A 246 9.35 11.40 -6.77
C LEU A 246 9.14 12.92 -6.66
N ALA A 247 9.88 13.70 -7.46
CA ALA A 247 9.86 15.16 -7.39
C ALA A 247 8.59 15.80 -7.99
N ASP A 248 7.94 15.14 -8.96
CA ASP A 248 6.70 15.65 -9.55
C ASP A 248 5.52 15.47 -8.59
N GLN A 249 5.07 16.59 -8.00
CA GLN A 249 3.94 16.64 -7.08
C GLN A 249 2.57 16.45 -7.77
N SER A 250 2.51 16.55 -9.10
CA SER A 250 1.27 16.32 -9.86
C SER A 250 0.97 14.85 -10.10
N THR A 251 2.00 14.00 -10.07
CA THR A 251 1.87 12.55 -10.21
C THR A 251 1.49 11.92 -8.87
N ILE A 252 0.49 11.02 -8.89
CA ILE A 252 0.11 10.23 -7.72
C ILE A 252 1.25 9.27 -7.38
N ALA A 253 1.78 9.37 -6.16
CA ALA A 253 2.75 8.43 -5.63
C ALA A 253 2.02 7.20 -5.06
N THR A 254 2.00 6.11 -5.83
CA THR A 254 1.51 4.80 -5.37
C THR A 254 2.65 4.05 -4.69
N LEU A 255 2.45 3.72 -3.41
CA LEU A 255 3.43 3.08 -2.54
C LEU A 255 2.83 1.86 -1.84
N LYS A 256 3.69 0.92 -1.44
CA LYS A 256 3.39 -0.06 -0.38
C LYS A 256 4.19 0.30 0.87
N TRP A 257 3.64 0.01 2.04
CA TRP A 257 4.31 0.21 3.30
C TRP A 257 4.21 -1.02 4.21
N SER A 258 5.25 -1.20 5.02
CA SER A 258 5.39 -2.22 6.06
C SER A 258 6.17 -1.63 7.22
N VAL A 259 6.13 -2.31 8.36
CA VAL A 259 6.87 -1.90 9.55
C VAL A 259 7.91 -2.96 9.83
N GLU A 260 9.17 -2.54 9.93
CA GLU A 260 10.26 -3.33 10.47
C GLU A 260 10.30 -3.14 11.99
N ALA A 261 10.16 -4.22 12.73
CA ALA A 261 10.29 -4.25 14.18
C ALA A 261 11.59 -4.97 14.56
N THR A 262 12.37 -4.36 15.44
CA THR A 262 13.70 -4.83 15.82
C THR A 262 13.82 -4.97 17.34
N SER A 263 14.29 -6.13 17.80
CA SER A 263 14.72 -6.36 19.19
C SER A 263 16.10 -7.01 19.20
N GLY A 264 17.10 -6.33 19.77
CA GLY A 264 18.50 -6.75 19.64
C GLY A 264 18.91 -6.83 18.16
N THR A 265 19.36 -8.00 17.71
CA THR A 265 19.68 -8.28 16.30
C THR A 265 18.53 -8.97 15.55
N PHE A 266 17.40 -9.24 16.22
CA PHE A 266 16.26 -9.91 15.60
C PHE A 266 15.38 -8.88 14.90
N ILE A 267 15.18 -9.08 13.60
CA ILE A 267 14.34 -8.24 12.75
C ILE A 267 13.12 -9.04 12.32
N LYS A 268 11.96 -8.40 12.37
CA LYS A 268 10.71 -8.93 11.82
C LYS A 268 9.87 -7.83 11.17
N PHE A 269 9.39 -8.10 9.96
CA PHE A 269 8.38 -7.28 9.32
C PHE A 269 6.97 -7.58 9.84
N SER A 270 6.07 -6.60 9.71
CA SER A 270 4.63 -6.76 9.91
C SER A 270 4.08 -7.94 9.12
N ASP A 271 3.05 -8.60 9.65
CA ASP A 271 2.50 -9.84 9.05
C ASP A 271 1.90 -9.62 7.64
N TYR A 272 1.63 -8.38 7.29
CA TYR A 272 1.15 -7.96 5.99
C TYR A 272 1.63 -6.55 5.64
N THR A 273 1.41 -6.16 4.39
CA THR A 273 1.78 -4.85 3.82
C THR A 273 0.52 -4.14 3.37
N ASN A 274 0.47 -2.82 3.49
CA ASN A 274 -0.64 -2.01 3.00
C ASN A 274 -0.20 -1.12 1.83
N ASP A 275 -1.16 -0.76 0.97
CA ASP A 275 -0.96 0.18 -0.13
C ASP A 275 -1.43 1.58 0.28
N VAL A 276 -0.75 2.60 -0.24
CA VAL A 276 -1.12 4.00 -0.04
C VAL A 276 -0.85 4.79 -1.32
N SER A 277 -1.83 5.60 -1.74
CA SER A 277 -1.69 6.50 -2.89
C SER A 277 -1.74 7.94 -2.41
N ILE A 278 -0.70 8.72 -2.69
CA ILE A 278 -0.55 10.10 -2.22
C ILE A 278 -0.56 11.07 -3.41
N LEU A 279 -1.44 12.06 -3.39
CA LEU A 279 -1.39 13.25 -4.25
C LEU A 279 -0.93 14.43 -3.42
N ARG A 280 0.00 15.23 -3.96
CA ARG A 280 0.51 16.43 -3.29
C ARG A 280 -0.07 17.66 -3.96
N ASP A 281 -0.92 18.39 -3.26
CA ASP A 281 -1.69 19.48 -3.85
C ASP A 281 -1.91 20.64 -2.87
N VAL A 282 -1.76 21.86 -3.36
CA VAL A 282 -2.02 23.08 -2.59
C VAL A 282 -3.28 23.75 -3.13
N ASN A 283 -4.33 23.87 -2.33
CA ASN A 283 -5.44 24.76 -2.68
C ASN A 283 -5.13 26.17 -2.18
N LEU A 284 -5.60 27.19 -2.90
CA LEU A 284 -5.40 28.59 -2.53
C LEU A 284 -6.73 29.32 -2.57
N PHE A 285 -6.95 30.15 -1.56
CA PHE A 285 -8.17 30.94 -1.41
C PHE A 285 -7.79 32.36 -1.01
N MET A 286 -8.48 33.35 -1.55
CA MET A 286 -8.31 34.77 -1.27
C MET A 286 -9.30 35.23 -0.19
N VAL A 287 -8.82 36.03 0.76
CA VAL A 287 -9.61 36.55 1.88
C VAL A 287 -9.18 37.99 2.19
N GLY A 288 -10.15 38.88 2.35
CA GLY A 288 -9.94 40.25 2.82
C GLY A 288 -11.03 41.22 2.36
N SER A 289 -11.01 42.46 2.88
CA SER A 289 -12.04 43.49 2.62
C SER A 289 -12.24 43.84 1.15
N ALA A 290 -11.24 43.60 0.29
CA ALA A 290 -11.39 43.74 -1.16
C ALA A 290 -12.20 42.60 -1.81
N SER A 291 -12.17 41.41 -1.21
CA SER A 291 -12.86 40.21 -1.72
C SER A 291 -14.32 40.16 -1.26
N GLU A 292 -15.09 39.28 -1.90
CA GLU A 292 -16.55 39.16 -1.73
C GLU A 292 -17.01 38.95 -0.28
N PHE A 293 -16.27 38.16 0.47
CA PHE A 293 -16.64 37.74 1.82
C PHE A 293 -15.82 38.44 2.90
N ALA A 294 -15.20 39.57 2.57
CA ALA A 294 -14.36 40.34 3.47
C ALA A 294 -13.32 39.43 4.18
N TRP A 295 -13.15 39.57 5.50
CA TRP A 295 -12.22 38.78 6.31
C TRP A 295 -12.79 37.44 6.81
N ASP A 296 -13.90 36.95 6.24
CA ASP A 296 -14.45 35.62 6.55
C ASP A 296 -13.61 34.51 5.90
N ASN A 297 -12.69 33.94 6.66
CA ASN A 297 -11.84 32.84 6.21
C ASN A 297 -12.59 31.50 6.13
N GLY A 298 -13.78 31.37 6.73
CA GLY A 298 -14.65 30.19 6.65
C GLY A 298 -15.39 30.10 5.32
N ASN A 299 -15.56 31.23 4.63
CA ASN A 299 -16.12 31.31 3.30
C ASN A 299 -15.22 32.14 2.36
N PRO A 300 -13.99 31.67 2.05
CA PRO A 300 -13.05 32.46 1.28
C PRO A 300 -13.38 32.46 -0.22
N THR A 301 -12.84 33.41 -0.97
CA THR A 301 -12.92 33.41 -2.44
C THR A 301 -11.95 32.38 -3.01
N TYR A 302 -12.42 31.49 -3.89
CA TYR A 302 -11.63 30.39 -4.44
C TYR A 302 -10.76 30.88 -5.62
N MET A 303 -9.49 30.47 -5.67
CA MET A 303 -8.56 30.84 -6.73
C MET A 303 -8.45 29.71 -7.77
N TYR A 304 -8.58 30.04 -9.06
CA TYR A 304 -8.31 29.08 -10.13
C TYR A 304 -6.81 28.75 -10.18
N ARG A 305 -6.47 27.56 -10.67
CA ARG A 305 -5.08 27.17 -10.90
C ARG A 305 -4.74 27.27 -12.38
N ASP A 306 -3.56 27.79 -12.68
CA ASP A 306 -3.03 27.86 -14.04
C ASP A 306 -2.79 26.43 -14.58
N GLU A 307 -3.28 26.16 -15.78
CA GLU A 307 -3.17 24.85 -16.43
C GLU A 307 -1.73 24.47 -16.78
N THR A 308 -0.87 25.47 -17.01
CA THR A 308 0.53 25.30 -17.44
C THR A 308 1.53 25.38 -16.28
N ASN A 309 1.11 25.96 -15.15
CA ASN A 309 1.97 26.14 -14.00
C ASN A 309 1.23 25.85 -12.68
N ARG A 310 1.45 24.65 -12.13
CA ARG A 310 0.78 24.16 -10.92
C ARG A 310 0.96 25.05 -9.68
N GLY A 311 2.04 25.83 -9.60
CA GLY A 311 2.29 26.77 -8.51
C GLY A 311 1.64 28.15 -8.73
N SER A 312 1.04 28.39 -9.90
CA SER A 312 0.41 29.64 -10.27
C SER A 312 -1.11 29.56 -10.11
N TYR A 313 -1.67 30.58 -9.49
CA TYR A 313 -3.10 30.73 -9.25
C TYR A 313 -3.57 32.05 -9.82
N ILE A 314 -4.78 32.03 -10.35
CA ILE A 314 -5.37 33.14 -11.09
C ILE A 314 -6.78 33.37 -10.53
N TYR A 315 -7.18 34.63 -10.46
CA TYR A 315 -8.55 35.03 -10.21
C TYR A 315 -8.87 36.22 -11.11
N THR A 316 -10.00 36.17 -11.82
CA THR A 316 -10.53 37.33 -12.55
C THR A 316 -11.94 37.60 -12.07
N GLY A 317 -12.18 38.77 -11.51
CA GLY A 317 -13.48 39.10 -10.91
C GLY A 317 -13.49 40.50 -10.33
N TYR A 318 -14.64 40.89 -9.80
CA TYR A 318 -14.84 42.17 -9.15
C TYR A 318 -14.20 42.16 -7.75
N LEU A 319 -13.47 43.22 -7.43
CA LEU A 319 -12.90 43.49 -6.11
C LEU A 319 -13.31 44.90 -5.68
N ASN A 320 -13.57 45.07 -4.38
CA ASN A 320 -13.71 46.38 -3.77
C ASN A 320 -12.33 47.03 -3.56
N ALA A 321 -12.31 48.36 -3.42
CA ALA A 321 -11.19 49.03 -2.76
C ALA A 321 -11.02 48.46 -1.34
N GLY A 322 -9.81 48.04 -0.98
CA GLY A 322 -9.57 47.32 0.27
C GLY A 322 -8.30 46.49 0.25
N GLU A 323 -8.23 45.52 1.15
CA GLU A 323 -7.05 44.70 1.37
C GLU A 323 -7.37 43.21 1.28
N PHE A 324 -6.38 42.37 0.99
CA PHE A 324 -6.52 40.91 1.01
C PHE A 324 -5.20 40.15 1.21
N LYS A 325 -5.34 38.87 1.59
CA LYS A 325 -4.30 37.84 1.69
C LYS A 325 -4.82 36.54 1.09
N PHE A 326 -4.01 35.49 1.15
CA PHE A 326 -4.39 34.14 0.74
C PHE A 326 -4.19 33.12 1.85
N ILE A 327 -5.09 32.14 1.93
CA ILE A 327 -5.00 30.99 2.83
C ILE A 327 -4.97 29.69 2.00
N THR A 328 -4.45 28.62 2.58
CA THR A 328 -4.40 27.30 1.92
C THR A 328 -5.36 26.26 2.50
N VAL A 329 -6.01 26.61 3.61
CA VAL A 329 -6.99 25.79 4.30
C VAL A 329 -8.15 26.69 4.70
N VAL A 330 -9.36 26.36 4.24
CA VAL A 330 -10.58 27.08 4.60
C VAL A 330 -10.71 27.13 6.13
N GLY A 331 -10.96 28.32 6.69
CA GLY A 331 -11.14 28.56 8.12
C GLY A 331 -9.85 28.70 8.92
N SER A 332 -8.65 28.64 8.30
CA SER A 332 -7.38 28.68 9.01
C SER A 332 -6.44 29.77 8.50
N TRP A 333 -5.87 30.55 9.43
CA TRP A 333 -4.83 31.56 9.19
C TRP A 333 -3.42 31.06 9.50
N GLU A 334 -3.27 29.78 9.89
CA GLU A 334 -1.99 29.18 10.29
C GLU A 334 -0.97 29.21 9.14
N THR A 335 -1.42 28.84 7.94
CA THR A 335 -0.63 28.89 6.72
C THR A 335 -1.27 29.83 5.70
N GLN A 336 -0.62 30.97 5.48
CA GLN A 336 -1.11 32.04 4.60
C GLN A 336 0.01 32.63 3.75
N TYR A 337 -0.38 33.21 2.62
CA TYR A 337 0.47 34.01 1.76
C TYR A 337 -0.01 35.46 1.78
N GLY A 338 0.93 36.39 1.79
CA GLY A 338 0.67 37.83 1.71
C GLY A 338 1.80 38.56 1.01
N ASN A 339 1.79 39.88 1.10
CA ASN A 339 2.82 40.74 0.54
C ASN A 339 4.11 40.64 1.38
N ASP A 340 5.26 40.72 0.72
CA ASP A 340 6.58 40.70 1.37
C ASP A 340 7.13 42.08 1.76
N GLY A 341 6.34 43.13 1.56
CA GLY A 341 6.69 44.53 1.75
C GLY A 341 7.19 45.23 0.49
N SER A 342 7.37 44.52 -0.64
CA SER A 342 7.99 45.03 -1.88
C SER A 342 7.36 44.42 -3.15
N ASN A 343 6.05 44.12 -3.10
CA ASN A 343 5.24 43.58 -4.21
C ASN A 343 5.55 42.10 -4.59
N GLY A 344 6.25 41.36 -3.74
CA GLY A 344 6.42 39.92 -3.83
C GLY A 344 5.52 39.15 -2.87
N VAL A 345 5.77 37.84 -2.76
CA VAL A 345 4.97 36.91 -1.96
C VAL A 345 5.76 36.42 -0.75
N LYS A 346 5.19 36.53 0.44
CA LYS A 346 5.72 35.94 1.68
C LYS A 346 4.81 34.83 2.20
N LEU A 347 5.39 33.67 2.48
CA LEU A 347 4.73 32.54 3.14
C LEU A 347 4.87 32.67 4.67
N LYS A 348 3.74 32.56 5.37
CA LYS A 348 3.68 32.13 6.77
C LYS A 348 3.46 30.62 6.78
N ALA A 349 4.46 29.85 7.22
CA ALA A 349 4.38 28.39 7.17
C ALA A 349 3.65 27.80 8.38
N LYS A 350 3.79 28.46 9.55
CA LYS A 350 3.20 28.06 10.84
C LYS A 350 2.54 29.23 11.54
N GLY A 351 1.58 28.95 12.44
CA GLY A 351 0.92 29.96 13.28
C GLY A 351 1.84 30.90 14.03
N SER A 352 2.95 30.35 14.53
CA SER A 352 3.96 31.09 15.29
C SER A 352 4.86 31.98 14.43
N ASP A 353 4.85 31.82 13.10
CA ASP A 353 5.62 32.68 12.20
C ASP A 353 4.94 34.06 12.07
N PRO A 354 5.70 35.15 11.86
CA PRO A 354 5.11 36.47 11.65
C PRO A 354 4.19 36.49 10.43
N ASP A 355 3.08 37.18 10.57
CA ASP A 355 2.15 37.40 9.47
C ASP A 355 2.83 38.15 8.30
N PRO A 356 2.47 37.81 7.03
CA PRO A 356 2.86 38.63 5.89
C PRO A 356 1.99 39.89 5.83
N ASP A 357 2.37 40.86 5.00
CA ASP A 357 1.56 42.07 4.79
C ASP A 357 0.35 41.78 3.88
N THR A 358 -0.57 42.74 3.77
CA THR A 358 -1.74 42.65 2.88
C THR A 358 -1.42 43.18 1.48
N TYR A 359 -2.08 42.64 0.46
CA TYR A 359 -2.20 43.29 -0.84
C TYR A 359 -3.32 44.32 -0.80
N LYS A 360 -3.24 45.37 -1.63
CA LYS A 360 -4.20 46.47 -1.64
C LYS A 360 -4.81 46.69 -3.02
N VAL A 361 -6.11 46.91 -3.06
CA VAL A 361 -6.88 47.35 -4.22
C VAL A 361 -7.26 48.80 -3.98
N ALA A 362 -6.79 49.72 -4.83
CA ALA A 362 -7.00 51.15 -4.62
C ALA A 362 -8.43 51.61 -4.99
N GLN A 363 -9.03 51.00 -6.01
CA GLN A 363 -10.35 51.37 -6.52
C GLN A 363 -11.13 50.10 -6.84
N SER A 364 -12.42 50.11 -6.53
CA SER A 364 -13.28 48.98 -6.87
C SER A 364 -13.39 48.80 -8.37
N GLY A 365 -13.41 47.55 -8.84
CA GLY A 365 -13.45 47.23 -10.26
C GLY A 365 -13.14 45.76 -10.53
N TYR A 366 -13.13 45.39 -11.79
CA TYR A 366 -12.70 44.06 -12.21
C TYR A 366 -11.17 44.01 -12.32
N TYR A 367 -10.58 42.95 -11.80
CA TYR A 367 -9.14 42.73 -11.82
C TYR A 367 -8.82 41.28 -12.17
N THR A 368 -7.66 41.07 -12.78
CA THR A 368 -6.98 39.78 -12.80
C THR A 368 -5.87 39.79 -11.74
N VAL A 369 -5.99 38.92 -10.76
CA VAL A 369 -4.99 38.64 -9.72
C VAL A 369 -4.24 37.36 -10.13
N LYS A 370 -2.91 37.40 -10.11
CA LYS A 370 -2.06 36.22 -10.27
C LYS A 370 -1.06 36.13 -9.13
N ILE A 371 -0.90 34.93 -8.60
CA ILE A 371 0.09 34.61 -7.56
C ILE A 371 0.78 33.30 -7.91
N ASN A 372 2.10 33.28 -7.85
CA ASN A 372 2.87 32.04 -7.94
C ASN A 372 3.50 31.74 -6.58
N ILE A 373 3.07 30.64 -5.94
CA ILE A 373 3.52 30.26 -4.60
C ILE A 373 4.90 29.57 -4.60
N ASN A 374 5.37 29.10 -5.76
CA ASN A 374 6.68 28.48 -5.90
C ASN A 374 7.74 29.52 -6.28
N ALA A 375 7.41 30.40 -7.23
CA ALA A 375 8.28 31.49 -7.68
C ALA A 375 8.20 32.73 -6.77
N LEU A 376 7.24 32.77 -5.84
CA LEU A 376 6.98 33.87 -4.90
C LEU A 376 6.72 35.22 -5.58
N THR A 377 5.99 35.20 -6.70
CA THR A 377 5.65 36.40 -7.48
C THR A 377 4.16 36.72 -7.41
N PHE A 378 3.80 38.00 -7.44
CA PHE A 378 2.42 38.48 -7.43
C PHE A 378 2.18 39.57 -8.48
N SER A 379 0.98 39.60 -9.05
CA SER A 379 0.52 40.70 -9.91
C SER A 379 -0.99 40.90 -9.79
N ILE A 380 -1.44 42.15 -9.84
CA ILE A 380 -2.84 42.53 -9.95
C ILE A 380 -2.98 43.59 -11.05
N THR A 381 -3.85 43.35 -12.03
CA THR A 381 -4.07 44.25 -13.17
C THR A 381 -5.56 44.48 -13.40
N PRO A 382 -6.02 45.70 -13.74
CA PRO A 382 -7.40 45.93 -14.13
C PRO A 382 -7.84 45.00 -15.27
N TYR A 383 -9.11 44.59 -15.25
CA TYR A 383 -9.75 43.79 -16.29
C TYR A 383 -10.98 44.53 -16.81
N ASP A 384 -11.09 44.69 -18.13
CA ASP A 384 -12.24 45.33 -18.75
C ASP A 384 -13.37 44.31 -18.99
N ALA A 385 -14.41 44.37 -18.16
CA ALA A 385 -15.61 43.54 -18.27
C ALA A 385 -16.79 44.26 -18.96
N THR A 386 -16.59 45.45 -19.54
CA THR A 386 -17.70 46.27 -20.07
C THR A 386 -18.45 45.60 -21.23
N ALA A 387 -17.77 44.76 -22.01
CA ALA A 387 -18.35 44.00 -23.10
C ALA A 387 -18.81 42.57 -22.70
N ALA A 388 -18.76 42.23 -21.41
CA ALA A 388 -19.09 40.89 -20.95
C ALA A 388 -20.61 40.59 -21.05
N THR A 389 -20.95 39.46 -21.68
CA THR A 389 -22.32 38.98 -21.72
C THR A 389 -22.79 38.57 -20.33
N SER A 390 -23.96 39.06 -19.92
CA SER A 390 -24.60 38.61 -18.68
C SER A 390 -25.46 37.37 -18.94
N TYR A 391 -25.14 36.26 -18.26
CA TYR A 391 -25.93 35.04 -18.32
C TYR A 391 -26.85 34.92 -17.10
N ASN A 392 -28.12 34.59 -17.32
CA ASN A 392 -29.09 34.37 -16.24
C ASN A 392 -28.90 33.02 -15.54
N SER A 393 -28.41 32.01 -16.26
CA SER A 393 -28.17 30.67 -15.74
C SER A 393 -27.05 30.00 -16.50
N ILE A 394 -26.10 29.44 -15.74
CA ILE A 394 -25.11 28.47 -16.20
C ILE A 394 -25.17 27.29 -15.24
N GLY A 395 -24.98 26.09 -15.76
CA GLY A 395 -24.90 24.88 -14.96
C GLY A 395 -23.99 23.84 -15.57
N ILE A 396 -23.84 22.72 -14.85
CA ILE A 396 -23.15 21.53 -15.35
C ILE A 396 -24.14 20.61 -16.06
N ILE A 397 -23.71 19.95 -17.12
CA ILE A 397 -24.50 18.96 -17.86
C ILE A 397 -23.59 17.81 -18.29
N GLY A 398 -24.09 16.58 -18.35
CA GLY A 398 -23.23 15.44 -18.66
C GLY A 398 -23.94 14.10 -18.72
N ASP A 399 -23.16 13.01 -18.82
CA ASP A 399 -23.73 11.66 -18.84
C ASP A 399 -24.54 11.38 -17.56
N PHE A 400 -24.14 11.95 -16.42
CA PHE A 400 -24.80 11.79 -15.13
C PHE A 400 -26.25 12.31 -15.09
N ASN A 401 -26.64 13.17 -16.03
CA ASN A 401 -28.02 13.62 -16.20
C ASN A 401 -28.57 13.38 -17.62
N GLY A 402 -27.92 12.47 -18.36
CA GLY A 402 -28.34 12.05 -19.70
C GLY A 402 -28.27 13.15 -20.76
N TRP A 403 -27.44 14.17 -20.57
CA TRP A 403 -27.35 15.34 -21.47
C TRP A 403 -28.69 16.08 -21.67
N GLY A 404 -29.60 16.00 -20.71
CA GLY A 404 -30.91 16.66 -20.74
C GLY A 404 -30.84 18.14 -20.36
N ASP A 405 -31.18 18.45 -19.11
CA ASP A 405 -31.10 19.79 -18.54
C ASP A 405 -29.86 19.97 -17.66
N ILE A 406 -29.45 21.22 -17.45
CA ILE A 406 -28.34 21.52 -16.56
C ILE A 406 -28.69 21.23 -15.10
N THR A 407 -27.70 20.84 -14.31
CA THR A 407 -27.71 21.08 -12.87
C THR A 407 -27.18 22.49 -12.64
N ALA A 408 -28.08 23.40 -12.23
CA ALA A 408 -27.77 24.84 -12.14
C ALA A 408 -26.65 25.13 -11.13
N MET A 409 -25.73 26.00 -11.53
CA MET A 409 -24.73 26.59 -10.64
C MET A 409 -25.24 27.90 -10.07
N SER A 410 -24.72 28.29 -8.91
CA SER A 410 -25.05 29.54 -8.23
C SER A 410 -23.97 30.60 -8.46
N LYS A 411 -24.38 31.86 -8.52
CA LYS A 411 -23.52 33.04 -8.54
C LYS A 411 -24.03 34.08 -7.55
N THR A 412 -23.23 35.11 -7.27
CA THR A 412 -23.64 36.23 -6.41
C THR A 412 -23.79 37.51 -7.21
N THR A 413 -24.41 38.52 -6.60
CA THR A 413 -24.49 39.87 -7.19
C THR A 413 -23.13 40.57 -7.18
N PHE A 414 -22.22 40.18 -6.27
CA PHE A 414 -20.88 40.74 -6.18
C PHE A 414 -19.98 40.24 -7.32
N ASN A 415 -20.03 38.96 -7.64
CA ASN A 415 -19.31 38.37 -8.78
C ASN A 415 -20.29 37.61 -9.71
N PRO A 416 -20.98 38.30 -10.62
CA PRO A 416 -22.02 37.70 -11.45
C PRO A 416 -21.51 36.76 -12.55
N HIS A 417 -20.18 36.62 -12.67
CA HIS A 417 -19.50 35.77 -13.65
C HIS A 417 -18.76 34.58 -13.04
N ILE A 418 -18.87 34.39 -11.72
CA ILE A 418 -18.25 33.26 -11.02
C ILE A 418 -19.37 32.32 -10.59
N TRP A 419 -19.40 31.15 -11.21
CA TRP A 419 -20.43 30.13 -11.02
C TRP A 419 -19.87 29.02 -10.16
N THR A 420 -20.62 28.60 -9.14
CA THR A 420 -20.21 27.55 -8.21
C THR A 420 -21.30 26.51 -7.98
N ILE A 421 -20.89 25.26 -7.77
CA ILE A 421 -21.77 24.17 -7.32
C ILE A 421 -20.97 23.19 -6.48
N THR A 422 -21.62 22.56 -5.50
CA THR A 422 -21.09 21.33 -4.88
C THR A 422 -21.85 20.15 -5.48
N GLN A 423 -21.13 19.27 -6.18
CA GLN A 423 -21.71 18.14 -6.89
C GLN A 423 -21.03 16.83 -6.49
N THR A 424 -21.83 15.81 -6.22
CA THR A 424 -21.36 14.42 -6.11
C THR A 424 -21.49 13.72 -7.45
N ILE A 425 -20.39 13.17 -7.93
CA ILE A 425 -20.29 12.38 -9.16
C ILE A 425 -20.13 10.91 -8.75
N ALA A 426 -21.08 10.06 -9.11
CA ALA A 426 -21.12 8.67 -8.65
C ALA A 426 -20.29 7.71 -9.53
N ALA A 427 -20.14 8.02 -10.81
CA ALA A 427 -19.44 7.22 -11.81
C ALA A 427 -18.62 8.15 -12.72
N ASN A 428 -17.65 7.60 -13.47
CA ASN A 428 -16.96 8.37 -14.50
C ASN A 428 -17.99 8.98 -15.47
N THR A 429 -17.84 10.25 -15.81
CA THR A 429 -18.82 10.96 -16.64
C THR A 429 -18.16 12.01 -17.53
N GLY A 430 -18.69 12.17 -18.75
CA GLY A 430 -18.52 13.36 -19.57
C GLY A 430 -19.32 14.53 -19.01
N MET A 431 -18.76 15.74 -18.96
CA MET A 431 -19.41 16.94 -18.44
C MET A 431 -19.06 18.21 -19.25
N LYS A 432 -19.99 19.16 -19.34
CA LYS A 432 -19.77 20.53 -19.85
C LYS A 432 -20.38 21.57 -18.92
N PHE A 433 -19.96 22.82 -19.10
CA PHE A 433 -20.71 23.99 -18.61
C PHE A 433 -21.64 24.48 -19.73
N ARG A 434 -22.88 24.84 -19.40
CA ARG A 434 -23.85 25.30 -20.41
C ARG A 434 -24.83 26.28 -19.80
N ILE A 435 -25.37 27.18 -20.61
CA ILE A 435 -26.59 27.89 -20.24
C ILE A 435 -27.79 26.92 -20.11
N ALA A 436 -28.87 27.37 -19.48
CA ALA A 436 -30.02 26.50 -19.16
C ALA A 436 -30.65 25.85 -20.40
N THR A 437 -30.95 26.64 -21.45
CA THR A 437 -31.67 26.17 -22.64
C THR A 437 -30.84 26.33 -23.91
N GLY A 438 -30.93 25.34 -24.80
CA GLY A 438 -30.20 25.32 -26.07
C GLY A 438 -28.74 24.89 -25.94
N TRP A 439 -28.06 24.82 -27.09
CA TRP A 439 -26.64 24.46 -27.20
C TRP A 439 -25.76 25.61 -27.70
N ASP A 440 -26.37 26.75 -27.99
CA ASP A 440 -25.71 27.92 -28.58
C ASP A 440 -24.56 28.45 -27.71
N VAL A 441 -24.65 28.26 -26.40
CA VAL A 441 -23.62 28.67 -25.45
C VAL A 441 -23.30 27.52 -24.49
N ASN A 442 -22.16 26.87 -24.75
CA ASN A 442 -21.59 25.84 -23.89
C ASN A 442 -20.07 25.99 -23.86
N TRP A 443 -19.46 25.54 -22.78
CA TRP A 443 -18.03 25.54 -22.58
C TRP A 443 -17.53 24.16 -22.18
N GLY A 444 -16.35 23.85 -22.70
CA GLY A 444 -15.62 22.63 -22.43
C GLY A 444 -14.12 22.87 -22.56
N PRO A 445 -13.26 22.02 -21.97
CA PRO A 445 -11.82 22.15 -22.11
C PRO A 445 -11.39 21.97 -23.56
N VAL A 446 -10.17 22.40 -23.87
CA VAL A 446 -9.48 21.92 -25.07
C VAL A 446 -9.19 20.42 -24.95
N LEU A 447 -9.05 19.71 -26.07
CA LEU A 447 -8.85 18.25 -26.11
C LEU A 447 -7.70 17.76 -25.21
N ALA A 448 -6.61 18.53 -25.13
CA ALA A 448 -5.46 18.19 -24.30
C ALA A 448 -5.76 18.19 -22.78
N ASN A 449 -6.84 18.82 -22.33
CA ASN A 449 -7.19 18.99 -20.92
C ASN A 449 -8.54 18.37 -20.53
N VAL A 450 -9.03 17.38 -21.29
CA VAL A 450 -10.31 16.72 -20.99
C VAL A 450 -10.34 16.04 -19.62
N ASN A 451 -9.19 15.61 -19.08
CA ASN A 451 -9.10 14.99 -17.76
C ASN A 451 -8.72 15.99 -16.65
N GLY A 452 -8.66 17.28 -16.97
CA GLY A 452 -8.20 18.33 -16.06
C GLY A 452 -9.16 18.56 -14.89
N LYS A 453 -8.61 18.69 -13.68
CA LYS A 453 -9.35 19.22 -12.52
C LYS A 453 -9.36 20.75 -12.48
N TYR A 454 -8.64 21.39 -13.39
CA TYR A 454 -8.56 22.84 -13.54
C TYR A 454 -8.07 23.18 -14.94
N GLY A 455 -8.27 24.43 -15.36
CA GLY A 455 -7.72 24.99 -16.58
C GLY A 455 -8.72 25.90 -17.28
N LYS A 456 -8.59 26.04 -18.61
CA LYS A 456 -9.49 26.89 -19.40
C LYS A 456 -10.49 26.08 -20.21
N ALA A 457 -11.76 26.41 -20.06
CA ALA A 457 -12.84 26.01 -20.93
C ALA A 457 -13.04 27.05 -22.03
N VAL A 458 -13.22 26.58 -23.26
CA VAL A 458 -13.50 27.38 -24.45
C VAL A 458 -14.91 27.13 -24.91
N MET A 459 -15.49 28.11 -25.60
CA MET A 459 -16.83 27.97 -26.18
C MET A 459 -16.83 26.81 -27.18
N ASN A 460 -17.85 25.94 -27.09
CA ASN A 460 -17.97 24.71 -27.88
C ASN A 460 -16.78 23.73 -27.73
N GLY A 461 -16.03 23.80 -26.62
CA GLY A 461 -14.94 22.87 -26.34
C GLY A 461 -15.40 21.42 -26.12
N GLU A 462 -14.47 20.55 -25.74
CA GLU A 462 -14.70 19.12 -25.55
C GLU A 462 -15.49 18.80 -24.27
N ASN A 463 -15.85 17.53 -24.07
CA ASN A 463 -16.40 17.08 -22.79
C ASN A 463 -15.29 16.86 -21.74
N LEU A 464 -15.46 17.38 -20.52
CA LEU A 464 -14.64 17.01 -19.36
C LEU A 464 -14.89 15.56 -18.99
N SER A 465 -13.84 14.78 -18.76
CA SER A 465 -13.92 13.47 -18.13
C SER A 465 -13.72 13.61 -16.62
N VAL A 466 -14.80 13.46 -15.87
CA VAL A 466 -14.83 13.65 -14.42
C VAL A 466 -14.97 12.29 -13.74
N LYS A 467 -14.05 12.00 -12.80
CA LYS A 467 -14.04 10.76 -12.00
C LYS A 467 -15.00 10.85 -10.81
N PRO A 468 -15.45 9.72 -10.23
CA PRO A 468 -16.24 9.70 -9.01
C PRO A 468 -15.61 10.53 -7.89
N GLY A 469 -16.46 11.23 -7.15
CA GLY A 469 -16.03 12.08 -6.04
C GLY A 469 -17.04 13.19 -5.77
N THR A 470 -16.87 13.85 -4.63
CA THR A 470 -17.61 15.08 -4.30
C THR A 470 -16.71 16.26 -4.56
N TYR A 471 -17.18 17.21 -5.35
CA TYR A 471 -16.40 18.37 -5.77
C TYR A 471 -17.14 19.66 -5.46
N LYS A 472 -16.42 20.68 -4.99
CA LYS A 472 -16.82 22.07 -5.20
C LYS A 472 -16.23 22.52 -6.54
N ILE A 473 -17.10 22.79 -7.50
CA ILE A 473 -16.75 23.19 -8.86
C ILE A 473 -16.93 24.70 -8.97
N GLN A 474 -15.96 25.36 -9.56
CA GLN A 474 -16.01 26.80 -9.87
C GLN A 474 -15.72 27.00 -11.37
N PHE A 475 -16.46 27.91 -12.00
CA PHE A 475 -16.30 28.28 -13.41
C PHE A 475 -16.43 29.80 -13.58
N ASN A 476 -15.52 30.40 -14.35
CA ASN A 476 -15.51 31.81 -14.71
C ASN A 476 -15.88 32.00 -16.18
N ASP A 477 -17.07 32.56 -16.47
CA ASP A 477 -17.47 32.76 -17.87
C ASP A 477 -16.73 33.92 -18.57
N LEU A 478 -16.04 34.80 -17.83
CA LEU A 478 -15.19 35.85 -18.42
C LEU A 478 -13.93 35.27 -19.08
N THR A 479 -13.32 34.29 -18.44
CA THR A 479 -11.95 33.82 -18.80
C THR A 479 -11.88 32.36 -19.19
N GLY A 480 -12.99 31.63 -19.01
CA GLY A 480 -13.06 30.18 -19.16
C GLY A 480 -12.42 29.41 -18.01
N ASP A 481 -11.84 30.07 -17.00
CA ASP A 481 -11.14 29.37 -15.93
C ASP A 481 -12.12 28.47 -15.14
N PHE A 482 -11.74 27.22 -14.91
CA PHE A 482 -12.49 26.29 -14.08
C PHE A 482 -11.57 25.56 -13.10
N ILE A 483 -12.14 25.09 -12.00
CA ILE A 483 -11.42 24.26 -11.02
C ILE A 483 -12.39 23.39 -10.21
N PHE A 484 -11.93 22.20 -9.85
CA PHE A 484 -12.61 21.20 -9.06
C PHE A 484 -11.83 20.98 -7.76
N TYR A 485 -12.38 21.44 -6.64
CA TYR A 485 -11.85 21.17 -5.31
C TYR A 485 -12.50 19.91 -4.76
N ASN A 486 -11.69 18.92 -4.35
CA ASN A 486 -12.23 17.74 -3.66
C ASN A 486 -12.84 18.19 -2.32
N LYS A 487 -14.01 17.67 -1.98
CA LYS A 487 -14.79 18.02 -0.78
C LYS A 487 -14.77 16.91 0.25
#